data_AF-X1M3B6-F1
#
_entry.id   AF-X1M3B6-F1
#
_cell.length_a   1.000
_cell.length_b   1.000
_cell.length_c   1.000
_cell.angle_alpha   90.00
_cell.angle_beta   90.00
_cell.angle_gamma   90.00
#
_symmetry.space_group_name_H-M   'P 1'
#
loop_
_entity.id
_entity.type
_entity.pdbx_description
1 polymer ?
#
loop_
_entity_poly.entity_id
_entity_poly.type
_entity_poly.pdbx_seq_one_letter_code
_entity_poly.pdbx_strand_id
1 'polypeptide(L)'
;GRGAAAMLSQTNITDGNWHRVGFVWDGAYRALYVDDILVAEDTQTGLASSVGGLKIGCGSGPAAGTFFSGLIDDVRIYNRAVSP
;
A
#
# COMPACT_ATOMS: atom_id res chain seq x y z
N GLY A 1 -8.17 3.61 6.71
CA GLY A 1 -8.45 4.23 5.40
C GLY A 1 -9.51 5.31 5.56
N ARG A 2 -9.19 6.55 5.16
CA ARG A 2 -9.93 7.82 5.34
C ARG A 2 -10.23 8.30 6.78
N GLY A 3 -10.35 7.41 7.77
CA GLY A 3 -10.46 7.78 9.20
C GLY A 3 -9.30 7.29 10.09
N ALA A 4 -8.33 6.58 9.51
CA ALA A 4 -7.16 6.06 10.23
C ALA A 4 -5.95 6.93 9.96
N ALA A 5 -5.06 7.07 10.94
CA ALA A 5 -3.77 7.71 10.75
C ALA A 5 -3.02 7.09 9.57
N ALA A 6 -2.22 7.92 8.89
CA ALA A 6 -1.33 7.43 7.85
C ALA A 6 -0.33 6.46 8.49
N MET A 7 -0.24 5.24 7.94
CA MET A 7 0.84 4.32 8.28
C MET A 7 2.00 4.63 7.34
N LEU A 8 3.15 4.98 7.91
CA LEU A 8 4.32 5.46 7.18
C LEU A 8 5.50 4.51 7.42
N SER A 9 6.24 4.19 6.36
CA SER A 9 7.53 3.49 6.44
C SER A 9 8.67 4.50 6.47
N GLN A 10 9.76 4.18 7.18
CA GLN A 10 11.02 4.92 7.13
C GLN A 10 12.02 4.34 6.11
N THR A 11 11.70 3.21 5.48
CA THR A 11 12.55 2.55 4.50
C THR A 11 12.65 3.39 3.23
N ASN A 12 13.87 3.72 2.83
CA ASN A 12 14.13 4.38 1.56
C ASN A 12 14.03 3.36 0.41
N ILE A 13 13.13 3.62 -0.53
CA ILE A 13 12.89 2.78 -1.73
C ILE A 13 13.06 3.57 -3.03
N THR A 14 13.64 4.78 -2.97
CA THR A 14 13.85 5.65 -4.14
C THR A 14 15.30 5.59 -4.62
N ASP A 15 15.89 4.40 -4.62
CA ASP A 15 17.27 4.16 -5.02
C ASP A 15 17.41 3.74 -6.51
N GLY A 16 16.28 3.55 -7.20
CA GLY A 16 16.22 3.13 -8.60
C GLY A 16 16.17 1.62 -8.81
N ASN A 17 16.19 0.82 -7.73
CA ASN A 17 16.05 -0.62 -7.80
C ASN A 17 14.57 -1.04 -7.73
N TRP A 18 14.31 -2.29 -8.12
CA TRP A 18 13.00 -2.91 -7.89
C TRP A 18 12.83 -3.24 -6.42
N HIS A 19 11.65 -2.89 -5.89
CA HIS A 19 11.24 -3.25 -4.54
C HIS A 19 9.89 -3.97 -4.55
N ARG A 20 9.76 -5.00 -3.72
CA ARG A 20 8.48 -5.68 -3.51
C ARG A 20 7.75 -5.01 -2.35
N VAL A 21 6.57 -4.44 -2.63
CA VAL A 21 5.74 -3.80 -1.60
C VAL A 21 4.50 -4.65 -1.31
N GLY A 22 4.33 -5.03 -0.05
CA GLY A 22 3.20 -5.80 0.44
C GLY A 22 2.38 -5.01 1.45
N PHE A 23 1.07 -4.99 1.31
CA PHE A 23 0.17 -4.42 2.31
C PHE A 23 -0.91 -5.42 2.68
N VAL A 24 -1.00 -5.75 3.96
CA VAL A 24 -1.83 -6.84 4.47
C VAL A 24 -2.77 -6.28 5.52
N TRP A 25 -4.03 -6.70 5.48
CA TRP A 25 -4.98 -6.50 6.57
C TRP A 25 -5.64 -7.83 6.90
N ASP A 26 -5.60 -8.23 8.16
CA ASP A 26 -6.11 -9.52 8.66
C ASP A 26 -7.48 -9.44 9.35
N GLY A 27 -8.08 -8.24 9.38
CA GLY A 27 -9.32 -7.94 10.11
C GLY A 27 -9.09 -7.10 11.37
N ALA A 28 -7.86 -7.03 11.89
CA ALA A 28 -7.52 -6.27 13.08
C ALA A 28 -6.23 -5.42 12.92
N TYR A 29 -5.22 -5.94 12.24
CA TYR A 29 -3.92 -5.31 12.05
C TYR A 29 -3.66 -5.01 10.57
N ARG A 30 -3.03 -3.88 10.30
CA ARG A 30 -2.44 -3.57 9.00
C ARG A 30 -0.94 -3.72 9.12
N ALA A 31 -0.33 -4.36 8.14
CA ALA A 31 1.11 -4.52 8.04
C ALA A 31 1.59 -4.10 6.66
N LEU A 32 2.64 -3.29 6.62
CA LEU A 32 3.34 -2.87 5.41
C LEU A 32 4.71 -3.54 5.37
N TYR A 33 5.02 -4.14 4.23
CA TYR A 33 6.26 -4.83 3.96
C TYR A 33 6.98 -4.19 2.77
N VAL A 34 8.30 -4.10 2.86
CA VAL A 34 9.20 -3.75 1.76
C VAL A 34 10.28 -4.82 1.71
N ASP A 35 10.45 -5.45 0.55
CA ASP A 35 11.42 -6.54 0.34
C ASP A 35 11.33 -7.61 1.45
N ASP A 36 10.09 -7.96 1.78
CA ASP A 36 9.70 -9.03 2.72
C ASP A 36 9.96 -8.71 4.20
N ILE A 37 10.43 -7.51 4.48
CA ILE A 37 10.67 -6.99 5.82
C ILE A 37 9.46 -6.17 6.26
N LEU A 38 8.97 -6.41 7.48
CA LEU A 38 7.93 -5.59 8.11
C LEU A 38 8.51 -4.20 8.41
N VAL A 39 7.91 -3.16 7.84
CA VAL A 39 8.40 -1.77 7.98
C VAL A 39 7.44 -0.85 8.72
N ALA A 40 6.17 -1.23 8.83
CA ALA A 40 5.19 -0.55 9.65
C ALA A 40 4.01 -1.47 9.98
N GLU A 41 3.44 -1.31 11.18
CA GLU A 41 2.21 -1.97 11.58
C GLU A 41 1.33 -1.03 12.42
N ASP A 42 0.01 -1.21 12.32
CA ASP A 42 -0.93 -0.61 13.24
C ASP A 42 -2.22 -1.43 13.39
N THR A 43 -3.04 -1.02 14.36
CA THR A 43 -4.38 -1.59 14.55
C THR A 43 -5.41 -0.84 13.72
N GLN A 44 -6.18 -1.57 12.92
CA GLN A 44 -7.35 -1.09 12.20
C GLN A 44 -8.46 -2.13 12.27
N THR A 45 -9.46 -1.89 13.12
CA THR A 45 -10.56 -2.84 13.37
C THR A 45 -11.68 -2.81 12.32
N GLY A 46 -11.56 -1.97 11.28
CA GLY A 46 -12.52 -1.92 10.19
C GLY A 46 -12.04 -1.10 9.00
N LEU A 47 -12.50 -1.45 7.80
CA LEU A 47 -12.23 -0.71 6.57
C LEU A 47 -13.52 -0.08 6.05
N ALA A 48 -13.45 1.20 5.66
CA ALA A 48 -14.51 1.83 4.91
C ALA A 48 -14.51 1.28 3.47
N SER A 49 -15.70 1.02 2.92
CA SER A 49 -15.83 0.71 1.51
C SER A 49 -15.41 1.90 0.64
N SER A 50 -14.89 1.60 -0.55
CA SER A 50 -14.54 2.62 -1.54
C SER A 50 -15.51 2.55 -2.71
N VAL A 51 -16.16 3.66 -3.03
CA VAL A 51 -17.00 3.85 -4.22
C VAL A 51 -16.14 4.45 -5.32
N GLY A 52 -15.46 3.60 -6.10
CA GLY A 52 -14.60 4.03 -7.20
C GLY A 52 -13.77 2.88 -7.76
N GLY A 53 -13.25 3.05 -8.98
CA GLY A 53 -12.34 2.08 -9.58
C GLY A 53 -10.99 2.03 -8.86
N LEU A 54 -10.34 0.87 -8.90
CA LEU A 54 -8.94 0.73 -8.49
C LEU A 54 -8.05 1.52 -9.46
N LYS A 55 -7.19 2.38 -8.91
CA LYS A 55 -6.22 3.15 -9.67
C LYS A 55 -4.82 2.72 -9.26
N ILE A 56 -3.96 2.52 -10.25
CA ILE A 56 -2.54 2.21 -10.06
C ILE A 56 -1.74 3.38 -10.64
N GLY A 57 -0.72 3.84 -9.91
CA GLY A 57 0.12 4.96 -10.32
C GLY A 57 -0.47 6.37 -10.11
N CYS A 58 -1.60 6.51 -9.40
CA CYS A 58 -2.15 7.81 -9.01
C CYS A 58 -3.08 7.75 -7.80
N GLY A 59 -3.35 8.91 -7.17
CA GLY A 59 -4.30 9.06 -6.07
C GLY A 59 -5.77 9.23 -6.51
N SER A 60 -6.65 9.51 -5.55
CA SER A 60 -8.10 9.64 -5.82
C SER A 60 -8.46 10.84 -6.70
N GLY A 61 -7.71 11.94 -6.60
CA GLY A 61 -7.84 13.15 -7.43
C GLY A 61 -6.59 13.36 -8.27
N PRO A 62 -6.41 12.63 -9.38
CA PRO A 62 -5.21 12.74 -10.21
C PRO A 62 -5.13 14.14 -10.83
N ALA A 63 -3.97 14.77 -10.70
CA ALA A 63 -3.61 16.04 -11.31
C ALA A 63 -2.23 15.93 -11.97
N ALA A 64 -1.93 16.85 -12.89
CA ALA A 64 -0.60 16.93 -13.49
C ALA A 64 0.49 16.99 -12.40
N GLY A 65 1.54 16.19 -12.54
CA GLY A 65 2.64 16.10 -11.56
C GLY A 65 2.39 15.20 -10.34
N THR A 66 1.20 14.60 -10.18
CA THR A 66 0.88 13.69 -9.05
C THR A 66 0.95 12.21 -9.41
N PHE A 67 1.23 11.89 -10.68
CA PHE A 67 1.34 10.52 -11.15
C PHE A 67 2.67 9.91 -10.69
N PHE A 68 2.64 8.61 -10.39
CA PHE A 68 3.84 7.84 -10.10
C PHE A 68 4.75 7.83 -11.34
N SER A 69 6.05 8.09 -11.12
CA SER A 69 7.07 8.09 -12.16
C SER A 69 8.05 6.94 -11.91
N GLY A 70 7.73 5.78 -12.47
CA GLY A 70 8.54 4.57 -12.36
C GLY A 70 7.88 3.39 -13.07
N LEU A 71 8.45 2.19 -12.88
CA LEU A 71 7.89 0.95 -13.40
C LEU A 71 7.04 0.27 -12.32
N ILE A 72 5.96 -0.39 -12.73
CA ILE A 72 5.11 -1.21 -11.87
C ILE A 72 4.92 -2.53 -12.60
N ASP A 73 5.10 -3.64 -11.89
CA ASP A 73 4.88 -4.96 -12.45
C ASP A 73 4.19 -5.86 -11.42
N ASP A 74 3.56 -6.94 -11.91
CA ASP A 74 3.22 -8.11 -11.11
C ASP A 74 2.23 -7.87 -9.95
N VAL A 75 1.28 -6.96 -10.17
CA VAL A 75 0.27 -6.54 -9.19
C VAL A 75 -0.73 -7.66 -8.88
N ARG A 76 -0.88 -7.98 -7.60
CA ARG A 76 -1.78 -9.04 -7.11
C ARG A 76 -2.64 -8.52 -5.96
N ILE A 77 -3.91 -8.93 -5.94
CA ILE A 77 -4.88 -8.61 -4.90
C ILE A 77 -5.51 -9.91 -4.40
N TYR A 78 -5.54 -10.08 -3.08
CA TYR A 78 -6.06 -11.26 -2.43
C TYR A 78 -7.25 -10.89 -1.54
N ASN A 79 -8.19 -11.83 -1.40
CA ASN A 79 -9.31 -11.75 -0.46
C ASN A 79 -8.98 -12.38 0.90
N ARG A 80 -7.69 -12.59 1.19
CA ARG A 80 -7.17 -13.15 2.44
C ARG A 80 -5.88 -12.43 2.80
N ALA A 81 -5.52 -12.45 4.08
CA ALA A 81 -4.18 -12.08 4.49
C ALA A 81 -3.16 -13.07 3.89
N VAL A 82 -2.07 -12.53 3.37
CA VAL A 82 -0.93 -13.30 2.87
C VAL A 82 0.33 -12.78 3.55
N SER A 83 1.26 -13.67 3.84
CA SER A 83 2.61 -13.30 4.24
C SER A 83 3.50 -13.19 3.00
N PRO A 84 4.49 -12.29 3.01
CA PRO A 84 5.55 -12.28 2.00
C PRO A 84 6.22 -13.65 1.84
#